data_AF-A0A661FVU7-F1
#
_entry.id   AF-A0A661FVU7-F1
#
_cell.length_a   1.000
_cell.length_b   1.000
_cell.length_c   1.000
_cell.angle_alpha   90.00
_cell.angle_beta   90.00
_cell.angle_gamma   90.00
#
_symmetry.space_group_name_H-M   'P 1'
#
loop_
_entity.id
_entity.type
_entity.pdbx_description
1 polymer ?
#
loop_
_entity_poly.entity_id
_entity_poly.type
_entity_poly.pdbx_seq_one_letter_code
_entity_poly.pdbx_strand_id
1 'polypeptide(L)'
;MKRIEQLKRALAELGIVVLGVMIALAADSWREGWLESRVEASYLERLRADVSAGLSVLEVERATYKSVAKSALALTDGLEENIQSADDNYLVTNLIEATQMGFGRNEMASDVTYRELVESGRLNLIQDHVIREKLVAYYRTNELLIQNLIILPSVNDTFGELTGHYPIEIANSRATLTAHDKARLLVAIREDPEFTTQLRLLHAQVSFNDRQFADLIDRAQGLLSLLK
;
A
#
# COMPACT_ATOMS: atom_id res chain seq x y z
N MET A 1 31.79 -13.79 -71.57
CA MET A 1 31.74 -12.40 -71.07
C MET A 1 30.30 -11.89 -70.88
N LYS A 2 29.41 -11.89 -71.89
CA LYS A 2 28.01 -11.41 -71.76
C LYS A 2 27.19 -11.99 -70.58
N ARG A 3 27.33 -13.28 -70.27
CA ARG A 3 26.62 -13.91 -69.12
C ARG A 3 27.05 -13.36 -67.75
N ILE A 4 28.32 -13.01 -67.58
CA ILE A 4 28.83 -12.44 -66.32
C ILE A 4 28.28 -11.03 -66.12
N GLU A 5 28.14 -10.27 -67.19
CA GLU A 5 27.59 -8.91 -67.17
C GLU A 5 26.09 -8.89 -66.88
N GLN A 6 25.34 -9.88 -67.40
CA GLN A 6 23.95 -10.12 -67.05
C GLN A 6 23.78 -10.51 -65.58
N LEU A 7 24.65 -11.39 -65.07
CA LEU A 7 24.62 -11.82 -63.66
C LEU A 7 24.89 -10.65 -62.70
N LYS A 8 25.87 -9.79 -63.03
CA LYS A 8 26.18 -8.58 -62.25
C LYS A 8 25.00 -7.61 -62.20
N ARG A 9 24.30 -7.41 -63.33
CA ARG A 9 23.11 -6.56 -63.38
C ARG A 9 21.97 -7.11 -62.53
N ALA A 10 21.68 -8.40 -62.65
CA ALA A 10 20.64 -9.06 -61.85
C ALA A 10 20.96 -9.03 -60.34
N LEU A 11 22.23 -9.19 -59.95
CA LEU A 11 22.66 -9.06 -58.56
C LEU A 11 22.54 -7.63 -58.03
N ALA A 12 22.85 -6.62 -58.85
CA ALA A 12 22.67 -5.22 -58.47
C ALA A 12 21.19 -4.88 -58.29
N GLU A 13 20.33 -5.35 -59.20
CA GLU A 13 18.87 -5.18 -59.12
C GLU A 13 18.28 -5.87 -57.88
N LEU A 14 18.68 -7.11 -57.61
CA LEU A 14 18.31 -7.83 -56.39
C LEU A 14 18.78 -7.09 -55.13
N GLY A 15 20.02 -6.57 -55.13
CA GLY A 15 20.56 -5.81 -54.02
C GLY A 15 19.75 -4.54 -53.72
N ILE A 16 19.31 -3.82 -54.75
CA ILE A 16 18.45 -2.64 -54.61
C ILE A 16 17.08 -3.02 -54.00
N VAL A 17 16.46 -4.10 -54.48
CA VAL A 17 15.18 -4.58 -53.93
C VAL A 17 15.31 -4.97 -52.46
N VAL A 18 16.34 -5.74 -52.11
CA VAL A 18 16.61 -6.17 -50.72
C VAL A 18 16.86 -4.96 -49.81
N LEU A 19 17.65 -3.98 -50.25
CA LEU A 19 17.87 -2.73 -49.50
C LEU A 19 16.57 -1.96 -49.31
N GLY A 20 15.71 -1.88 -50.33
CA GLY A 20 14.40 -1.24 -50.23
C GLY A 20 13.52 -1.89 -49.16
N VAL A 21 13.44 -3.22 -49.14
CA VAL A 21 12.68 -3.98 -48.13
C VAL A 21 13.29 -3.80 -46.73
N MET A 22 14.60 -3.87 -46.60
CA MET A 22 15.27 -3.68 -45.31
C MET A 22 15.03 -2.29 -44.72
N ILE A 23 15.10 -1.24 -45.55
CA ILE A 23 14.82 0.14 -45.10
C ILE A 23 13.36 0.28 -44.68
N ALA A 24 12.42 -0.31 -45.43
CA ALA A 24 11.01 -0.28 -45.09
C ALA A 24 10.74 -0.96 -43.73
N LEU A 25 11.29 -2.16 -43.51
CA LEU A 25 11.17 -2.87 -42.24
C LEU A 25 11.83 -2.10 -41.09
N ALA A 26 13.02 -1.54 -41.32
CA ALA A 26 13.71 -0.74 -40.30
C ALA A 26 12.94 0.53 -39.91
N ALA A 27 12.32 1.20 -40.89
CA ALA A 27 11.49 2.37 -40.64
C ALA A 27 10.21 2.01 -39.87
N ASP A 28 9.61 0.85 -40.17
CA ASP A 28 8.43 0.36 -39.46
C ASP A 28 8.75 0.00 -38.01
N SER A 29 9.80 -0.79 -37.77
CA SER A 29 10.27 -1.13 -36.42
C SER A 29 10.67 0.11 -35.61
N TRP A 30 11.27 1.13 -36.24
CA TRP A 30 11.56 2.40 -35.57
C TRP A 30 10.27 3.09 -35.13
N ARG A 31 9.27 3.18 -36.02
CA ARG A 31 7.99 3.81 -35.72
C ARG A 31 7.25 3.09 -34.60
N GLU A 32 7.24 1.77 -34.63
CA GLU A 32 6.66 0.93 -33.57
C GLU A 32 7.35 1.17 -32.23
N GLY A 33 8.68 1.13 -32.20
CA GLY A 33 9.45 1.42 -30.97
C GLY A 33 9.18 2.82 -30.41
N TRP A 34 9.06 3.83 -31.27
CA TRP A 34 8.70 5.19 -30.83
C TRP A 34 7.28 5.27 -30.24
N LEU A 35 6.31 4.58 -30.84
CA LEU A 35 4.94 4.51 -30.33
C LEU A 35 4.90 3.77 -28.98
N GLU A 36 5.61 2.66 -28.85
CA GLU A 36 5.73 1.92 -27.60
C GLU A 36 6.35 2.76 -26.49
N SER A 37 7.44 3.48 -26.74
CA SER A 37 8.04 4.39 -25.75
C SER A 37 7.06 5.48 -25.28
N ARG A 38 6.21 5.98 -26.18
CA ARG A 38 5.21 6.98 -25.82
C ARG A 38 4.10 6.40 -24.94
N VAL A 39 3.68 5.17 -25.23
CA VAL A 39 2.70 4.44 -24.41
C VAL A 39 3.30 4.10 -23.05
N GLU A 40 4.54 3.60 -23.01
CA GLU A 40 5.29 3.34 -21.78
C GLU A 40 5.37 4.60 -20.91
N ALA A 41 5.77 5.74 -21.46
CA ALA A 41 5.85 7.00 -20.71
C ALA A 41 4.52 7.38 -20.04
N SER A 42 3.40 7.19 -20.74
CA SER A 42 2.07 7.42 -20.17
C SER A 42 1.74 6.46 -19.03
N TYR A 43 2.12 5.18 -19.15
CA TYR A 43 1.95 4.21 -18.06
C TYR A 43 2.85 4.53 -16.86
N LEU A 44 4.10 4.94 -17.09
CA LEU A 44 5.03 5.31 -16.02
C LEU A 44 4.53 6.53 -15.22
N GLU A 45 3.96 7.53 -15.90
CA GLU A 45 3.34 8.70 -15.25
C GLU A 45 2.15 8.29 -14.37
N ARG A 46 1.27 7.42 -14.89
CA ARG A 46 0.12 6.91 -14.15
C ARG A 46 0.54 6.03 -12.96
N LEU A 47 1.52 5.15 -13.15
CA LEU A 47 2.11 4.35 -12.08
C LEU A 47 2.74 5.23 -10.99
N ARG A 48 3.40 6.33 -11.37
CA ARG A 48 3.94 7.29 -10.42
C ARG A 48 2.85 7.92 -9.57
N ALA A 49 1.74 8.32 -10.19
CA ALA A 49 0.59 8.89 -9.47
C ALA A 49 -0.01 7.87 -8.50
N ASP A 50 -0.23 6.64 -8.95
CA ASP A 50 -0.74 5.52 -8.16
C ASP A 50 0.16 5.22 -6.95
N VAL A 51 1.47 5.04 -7.16
CA VAL A 51 2.44 4.77 -6.08
C VAL A 51 2.54 5.96 -5.12
N SER A 52 2.48 7.21 -5.61
CA SER A 52 2.53 8.41 -4.76
C SER A 52 1.29 8.54 -3.87
N ALA A 53 0.11 8.22 -4.42
CA ALA A 53 -1.13 8.20 -3.65
C ALA A 53 -1.10 7.10 -2.59
N GLY A 54 -0.68 5.89 -2.97
CA GLY A 54 -0.50 4.76 -2.05
C GLY A 54 0.49 5.07 -0.93
N LEU A 55 1.65 5.66 -1.25
CA LEU A 55 2.65 6.08 -0.26
C LEU A 55 2.05 7.02 0.79
N SER A 56 1.28 8.03 0.36
CA SER A 56 0.66 8.99 1.29
C SER A 56 -0.29 8.30 2.27
N VAL A 57 -1.05 7.31 1.79
CA VAL A 57 -1.93 6.49 2.64
C VAL A 57 -1.12 5.62 3.60
N LEU A 58 -0.06 4.95 3.11
CA LEU A 58 0.80 4.11 3.92
C LEU A 58 1.47 4.89 5.07
N GLU A 59 1.89 6.14 4.83
CA GLU A 59 2.49 7.00 5.86
C GLU A 59 1.50 7.39 6.97
N VAL A 60 0.27 7.76 6.58
CA VAL A 60 -0.81 8.07 7.54
C VAL A 60 -1.15 6.84 8.36
N GLU A 61 -1.33 5.70 7.70
CA GLU A 61 -1.70 4.45 8.36
C GLU A 61 -0.59 3.99 9.30
N ARG A 62 0.67 4.03 8.88
CA ARG A 62 1.79 3.73 9.76
C ARG A 62 1.80 4.61 11.02
N ALA A 63 1.50 5.91 10.89
CA ALA A 63 1.42 6.81 12.03
C ALA A 63 0.27 6.40 12.98
N THR A 64 -0.88 6.02 12.44
CA THR A 64 -2.02 5.48 13.21
C THR A 64 -1.62 4.23 13.97
N TYR A 65 -0.99 3.25 13.32
CA TYR A 65 -0.53 2.02 13.97
C TYR A 65 0.48 2.31 15.09
N LYS A 66 1.43 3.25 14.89
CA LYS A 66 2.32 3.67 15.98
C LYS A 66 1.59 4.27 17.17
N SER A 67 0.56 5.08 16.92
CA SER A 67 -0.28 5.65 17.98
C SER A 67 -1.01 4.55 18.73
N VAL A 68 -1.68 3.64 18.01
CA VAL A 68 -2.40 2.49 18.58
C VAL A 68 -1.47 1.64 19.46
N ALA A 69 -0.26 1.32 19.00
CA ALA A 69 0.70 0.53 19.78
C ALA A 69 1.04 1.25 21.09
N LYS A 70 1.37 2.54 21.02
CA LYS A 70 1.68 3.34 22.20
C LYS A 70 0.51 3.37 23.19
N SER A 71 -0.71 3.60 22.72
CA SER A 71 -1.89 3.70 23.57
C SER A 71 -2.31 2.34 24.15
N ALA A 72 -2.14 1.25 23.42
CA ALA A 72 -2.36 -0.11 23.92
C ALA A 72 -1.39 -0.48 25.05
N LEU A 73 -0.11 -0.12 24.92
CA LEU A 73 0.88 -0.32 25.99
C LEU A 73 0.55 0.53 27.21
N ALA A 74 0.30 1.83 27.01
CA ALA A 74 -0.08 2.76 28.07
C ALA A 74 -1.34 2.32 28.84
N LEU A 75 -2.34 1.78 28.12
CA LEU A 75 -3.55 1.25 28.73
C LEU A 75 -3.29 -0.04 29.50
N THR A 76 -2.41 -0.91 29.00
CA THR A 76 -1.97 -2.13 29.70
C THR A 76 -1.31 -1.76 31.03
N ASP A 77 -0.31 -0.87 30.98
CA ASP A 77 0.43 -0.43 32.17
C ASP A 77 -0.51 0.22 33.20
N GLY A 78 -1.43 1.09 32.75
CA GLY A 78 -2.40 1.76 33.60
C GLY A 78 -3.40 0.83 34.29
N LEU A 79 -3.77 -0.30 33.66
CA LEU A 79 -4.68 -1.29 34.23
C LEU A 79 -3.95 -2.26 35.18
N GLU A 80 -2.72 -2.66 34.89
CA GLU A 80 -1.99 -3.68 35.66
C GLU A 80 -1.33 -3.16 36.92
N GLU A 81 -0.78 -1.95 36.88
CA GLU A 81 -0.16 -1.34 38.06
C GLU A 81 -1.20 -0.94 39.12
N ASN A 82 -2.50 -1.17 38.85
CA ASN A 82 -3.64 -0.78 39.68
C ASN A 82 -3.44 0.64 40.21
N ILE A 83 -2.93 1.51 39.33
CA ILE A 83 -2.66 2.90 39.65
C ILE A 83 -4.04 3.48 39.95
N GLN A 84 -4.42 3.51 41.23
CA GLN A 84 -5.64 4.16 41.68
C GLN A 84 -5.68 5.65 41.30
N SER A 85 -4.58 6.19 40.76
CA SER A 85 -4.42 7.53 40.21
C SER A 85 -4.30 7.61 38.67
N ALA A 86 -4.50 6.53 37.90
CA ALA A 86 -4.65 6.68 36.46
C ALA A 86 -5.97 7.44 36.24
N ASP A 87 -5.87 8.69 35.81
CA ASP A 87 -7.02 9.53 35.49
C ASP A 87 -7.97 8.74 34.58
N ASP A 88 -9.23 8.62 34.97
CA ASP A 88 -10.26 7.93 34.19
C ASP A 88 -10.32 8.49 32.75
N ASN A 89 -10.02 9.79 32.56
CA ASN A 89 -9.89 10.37 31.23
C ASN A 89 -8.64 9.89 30.47
N TYR A 90 -7.53 9.62 31.17
CA TYR A 90 -6.33 9.03 30.55
C TYR A 90 -6.63 7.62 30.03
N LEU A 91 -7.28 6.77 30.82
CA LEU A 91 -7.65 5.42 30.39
C LEU A 91 -8.63 5.44 29.21
N VAL A 92 -9.67 6.29 29.28
CA VAL A 92 -10.63 6.44 28.19
C VAL A 92 -9.98 6.97 26.91
N THR A 93 -9.06 7.95 27.02
CA THR A 93 -8.37 8.50 25.85
C THR A 93 -7.49 7.45 25.19
N ASN A 94 -6.68 6.73 25.96
CA ASN A 94 -5.84 5.66 25.42
C ASN A 94 -6.67 4.49 24.87
N LEU A 95 -7.83 4.20 25.45
CA LEU A 95 -8.76 3.22 24.90
C LEU A 95 -9.30 3.65 23.54
N ILE A 96 -9.74 4.91 23.39
CA ILE A 96 -10.20 5.45 22.11
C ILE A 96 -9.07 5.40 21.07
N GLU A 97 -7.84 5.77 21.45
CA GLU A 97 -6.69 5.73 20.53
C GLU A 97 -6.24 4.31 20.16
N ALA A 98 -6.21 3.38 21.12
CA ALA A 98 -5.85 1.98 20.88
C ALA A 98 -6.86 1.26 19.97
N THR A 99 -8.04 1.84 19.79
CA THR A 99 -9.14 1.26 19.00
C THR A 99 -9.36 1.98 17.67
N GLN A 100 -8.57 3.01 17.34
CA GLN A 100 -8.60 3.72 16.06
C GLN A 100 -7.89 2.93 14.95
N MET A 101 -8.42 1.76 14.61
CA MET A 101 -7.95 0.95 13.47
C MET A 101 -9.07 0.76 12.44
N GLY A 102 -8.70 0.43 11.19
CA GLY A 102 -9.66 -0.03 10.18
C GLY A 102 -9.86 0.88 8.97
N PHE A 103 -8.95 1.84 8.72
CA PHE A 103 -8.99 2.67 7.52
C PHE A 103 -8.05 2.13 6.43
N GLY A 104 -8.39 2.43 5.19
CA GLY A 104 -7.39 2.47 4.13
C GLY A 104 -7.16 1.21 3.30
N ARG A 105 -7.78 0.05 3.54
CA ARG A 105 -7.45 -1.18 2.76
C ARG A 105 -7.57 -0.98 1.24
N ASN A 106 -8.58 -0.27 0.77
CA ASN A 106 -8.78 0.00 -0.66
C ASN A 106 -7.93 1.19 -1.14
N GLU A 107 -7.72 2.18 -0.27
CA GLU A 107 -6.94 3.38 -0.55
C GLU A 107 -5.42 3.09 -0.58
N MET A 108 -4.95 2.12 0.21
CA MET A 108 -3.57 1.63 0.26
C MET A 108 -3.16 0.89 -1.02
N ALA A 109 -4.12 0.26 -1.70
CA ALA A 109 -3.82 -0.53 -2.89
C ALA A 109 -3.28 0.37 -4.01
N SER A 110 -4.01 1.46 -4.32
CA SER A 110 -3.76 2.38 -5.45
C SER A 110 -3.02 1.69 -6.61
N ASP A 111 -3.64 0.62 -7.12
CA ASP A 111 -3.01 -0.36 -8.00
C ASP A 111 -3.64 -0.39 -9.39
N VAL A 112 -4.50 0.58 -9.72
CA VAL A 112 -5.33 0.60 -10.93
C VAL A 112 -4.47 0.38 -12.18
N THR A 113 -3.39 1.14 -12.33
CA THR A 113 -2.52 1.08 -13.49
C THR A 113 -1.71 -0.22 -13.51
N TYR A 114 -1.25 -0.69 -12.34
CA TYR A 114 -0.52 -1.95 -12.24
C TYR A 114 -1.41 -3.14 -12.60
N ARG A 115 -2.64 -3.20 -12.08
CA ARG A 115 -3.60 -4.24 -12.44
C ARG A 115 -3.94 -4.19 -13.92
N GLU A 116 -4.16 -3.01 -14.50
CA GLU A 116 -4.39 -2.88 -15.94
C GLU A 116 -3.26 -3.52 -16.75
N LEU A 117 -1.99 -3.25 -16.39
CA LEU A 117 -0.82 -3.85 -17.06
C LEU A 117 -0.74 -5.36 -16.89
N VAL A 118 -1.06 -5.89 -15.71
CA VAL A 118 -1.04 -7.33 -15.42
C VAL A 118 -2.18 -8.05 -16.12
N GLU A 119 -3.41 -7.55 -15.98
CA GLU A 119 -4.64 -8.13 -16.54
C GLU A 119 -4.64 -8.10 -18.08
N SER A 120 -4.06 -7.05 -18.68
CA SER A 120 -3.90 -6.96 -20.14
C SER A 120 -2.70 -7.73 -20.68
N GLY A 121 -1.86 -8.32 -19.82
CA GLY A 121 -0.63 -9.01 -20.22
C GLY A 121 0.46 -8.09 -20.79
N ARG A 122 0.39 -6.79 -20.47
CA ARG A 122 1.23 -5.72 -21.03
C ARG A 122 2.32 -5.22 -20.09
N LEU A 123 2.62 -5.94 -19.02
CA LEU A 123 3.71 -5.57 -18.11
C LEU A 123 5.07 -5.47 -18.83
N ASN A 124 5.22 -6.14 -19.98
CA ASN A 124 6.40 -6.03 -20.84
C ASN A 124 6.56 -4.68 -21.54
N LEU A 125 5.53 -3.83 -21.59
CA LEU A 125 5.64 -2.45 -22.08
C LEU A 125 6.60 -1.61 -21.26
N ILE A 126 6.80 -1.95 -19.97
CA ILE A 126 7.78 -1.28 -19.11
C ILE A 126 9.17 -1.84 -19.43
N GLN A 127 9.87 -1.24 -20.38
CA GLN A 127 11.12 -1.75 -20.98
C GLN A 127 12.24 -1.88 -19.94
N ASP A 128 12.31 -0.95 -18.98
CA ASP A 128 13.29 -1.03 -17.89
C ASP A 128 12.97 -2.19 -16.94
N HIS A 129 13.82 -3.22 -16.98
CA HIS A 129 13.67 -4.41 -16.15
C HIS A 129 13.75 -4.10 -14.64
N VAL A 130 14.55 -3.12 -14.22
CA VAL A 130 14.70 -2.74 -12.81
C VAL A 130 13.41 -2.12 -12.30
N ILE A 131 12.79 -1.24 -13.09
CA ILE A 131 11.48 -0.66 -12.77
C ILE A 131 10.43 -1.77 -12.67
N ARG A 132 10.41 -2.68 -13.65
CA ARG A 132 9.45 -3.80 -13.70
C ARG A 132 9.55 -4.72 -12.50
N GLU A 133 10.77 -5.11 -12.10
CA GLU A 133 11.00 -5.94 -10.91
C GLU A 133 10.56 -5.23 -9.63
N LYS A 134 10.88 -3.94 -9.49
CA LYS A 134 10.47 -3.15 -8.32
C LYS A 134 8.97 -2.93 -8.24
N LEU A 135 8.29 -2.73 -9.38
CA LEU A 135 6.83 -2.66 -9.45
C LEU A 135 6.20 -3.94 -8.92
N VAL A 136 6.61 -5.10 -9.46
CA VAL A 136 6.08 -6.40 -9.03
C VAL A 136 6.36 -6.64 -7.55
N ALA A 137 7.57 -6.36 -7.08
CA ALA A 137 7.92 -6.53 -5.67
C ALA A 137 7.10 -5.63 -4.75
N TYR A 138 6.90 -4.36 -5.12
CA TYR A 138 6.09 -3.40 -4.36
C TYR A 138 4.64 -3.87 -4.25
N TYR A 139 3.96 -4.10 -5.37
CA TYR A 139 2.54 -4.44 -5.35
C TYR A 139 2.25 -5.81 -4.75
N ARG A 140 3.14 -6.80 -4.93
CA ARG A 140 3.04 -8.09 -4.23
C ARG A 140 3.16 -7.93 -2.72
N THR A 141 4.09 -7.10 -2.26
CA THR A 141 4.28 -6.84 -0.82
C THR A 141 3.09 -6.08 -0.25
N ASN A 142 2.55 -5.11 -1.00
CA ASN A 142 1.35 -4.36 -0.64
C ASN A 142 0.15 -5.30 -0.49
N GLU A 143 -0.08 -6.18 -1.45
CA GLU A 143 -1.17 -7.16 -1.42
C GLU A 143 -1.05 -8.08 -0.20
N LEU A 144 0.14 -8.64 0.05
CA LEU A 144 0.39 -9.48 1.23
C LEU A 144 0.17 -8.72 2.54
N LEU A 145 0.61 -7.47 2.62
CA LEU A 145 0.38 -6.62 3.77
C LEU A 145 -1.12 -6.45 4.01
N ILE A 146 -1.88 -6.04 2.99
CA ILE A 146 -3.34 -5.84 3.07
C ILE A 146 -4.05 -7.13 3.51
N GLN A 147 -3.66 -8.29 2.98
CA GLN A 147 -4.21 -9.59 3.37
C GLN A 147 -3.91 -9.92 4.85
N ASN A 148 -2.69 -9.61 5.31
CA ASN A 148 -2.21 -9.89 6.65
C ASN A 148 -2.61 -8.86 7.72
N LEU A 149 -3.27 -7.76 7.36
CA LEU A 149 -3.89 -6.86 8.32
C LEU A 149 -5.04 -7.61 9.01
N ILE A 150 -4.73 -8.42 10.03
CA ILE A 150 -5.69 -9.19 10.81
C ILE A 150 -6.56 -8.22 11.61
N ILE A 151 -7.88 -8.34 11.45
CA ILE A 151 -8.85 -7.77 12.39
C ILE A 151 -8.92 -8.76 13.56
N LEU A 152 -8.16 -8.53 14.63
CA LEU A 152 -8.43 -9.19 15.91
C LEU A 152 -9.89 -8.83 16.30
N PRO A 153 -10.66 -9.72 16.97
CA PRO A 153 -11.90 -9.32 17.63
C PRO A 153 -11.57 -8.10 18.46
N SER A 154 -12.01 -6.96 17.98
CA SER A 154 -11.26 -5.75 18.20
C SER A 154 -11.68 -5.23 19.56
N VAL A 155 -10.74 -4.70 20.34
CA VAL A 155 -11.08 -3.85 21.49
C VAL A 155 -12.10 -2.77 21.09
N ASN A 156 -12.13 -2.41 19.80
CA ASN A 156 -13.12 -1.59 19.12
C ASN A 156 -14.56 -2.19 19.09
N ASP A 157 -14.75 -3.50 18.90
CA ASP A 157 -16.08 -4.14 18.94
C ASP A 157 -16.65 -4.10 20.36
N THR A 158 -15.82 -4.44 21.36
CA THR A 158 -16.19 -4.32 22.79
C THR A 158 -16.53 -2.88 23.14
N PHE A 159 -15.75 -1.92 22.64
CA PHE A 159 -16.03 -0.49 22.82
C PHE A 159 -17.38 -0.09 22.20
N GLY A 160 -17.64 -0.51 20.96
CA GLY A 160 -18.88 -0.24 20.24
C GLY A 160 -20.11 -0.81 20.93
N GLU A 161 -20.04 -2.07 21.38
CA GLU A 161 -21.12 -2.73 22.12
C GLU A 161 -21.42 -2.05 23.46
N LEU A 162 -20.38 -1.58 24.17
CA LEU A 162 -20.54 -0.97 25.48
C LEU A 162 -21.04 0.47 25.44
N THR A 163 -20.67 1.24 24.41
CA THR A 163 -20.94 2.68 24.33
C THR A 163 -22.02 3.05 23.31
N GLY A 164 -22.33 2.15 22.36
CA GLY A 164 -23.13 2.50 21.19
C GLY A 164 -22.44 3.43 20.19
N HIS A 165 -21.13 3.68 20.37
CA HIS A 165 -20.32 4.56 19.54
C HIS A 165 -19.06 3.85 19.07
N TYR A 166 -18.64 4.11 17.83
CA TYR A 166 -17.31 3.70 17.40
C TYR A 166 -16.25 4.74 17.85
N PRO A 167 -15.05 4.32 18.26
CA PRO A 167 -13.94 5.19 18.64
C PRO A 167 -13.63 6.26 17.58
N ILE A 168 -13.73 5.92 16.30
CA ILE A 168 -13.50 6.90 15.24
C ILE A 168 -14.58 7.99 15.16
N GLU A 169 -15.84 7.66 15.48
CA GLU A 169 -16.90 8.68 15.49
C GLU A 169 -16.62 9.73 16.56
N ILE A 170 -16.03 9.29 17.67
CA ILE A 170 -15.62 10.15 18.77
C ILE A 170 -14.39 10.98 18.36
N ALA A 171 -13.35 10.35 17.81
CA ALA A 171 -12.13 11.04 17.37
C ALA A 171 -12.41 12.11 16.31
N ASN A 172 -13.32 11.84 15.37
CA ASN A 172 -13.71 12.76 14.30
C ASN A 172 -14.80 13.77 14.71
N SER A 173 -15.10 13.91 16.00
CA SER A 173 -16.05 14.88 16.56
C SER A 173 -17.51 14.68 16.13
N ARG A 174 -17.88 13.53 15.57
CA ARG A 174 -19.29 13.19 15.26
C ARG A 174 -20.05 12.72 16.50
N ALA A 175 -19.34 12.23 17.51
CA ALA A 175 -19.88 11.73 18.77
C ALA A 175 -19.06 12.18 19.98
N THR A 176 -19.67 12.18 21.17
CA THR A 176 -18.98 12.42 22.46
C THR A 176 -19.43 11.40 23.48
N LEU A 177 -18.50 10.79 24.21
CA LEU A 177 -18.85 9.88 25.31
C LEU A 177 -19.51 10.63 26.45
N THR A 178 -20.68 10.15 26.89
CA THR A 178 -21.32 10.65 28.11
C THR A 178 -20.54 10.20 29.34
N ALA A 179 -20.76 10.86 30.48
CA ALA A 179 -20.20 10.41 31.75
C ALA A 179 -20.63 8.98 32.13
N HIS A 180 -21.84 8.59 31.73
CA HIS A 180 -22.36 7.23 31.95
C HIS A 180 -21.60 6.20 31.12
N ASP A 181 -21.35 6.48 29.83
CA ASP A 181 -20.63 5.56 28.94
C ASP A 181 -19.16 5.40 29.37
N LYS A 182 -18.52 6.50 29.77
CA LYS A 182 -17.17 6.46 30.35
C LYS A 182 -17.11 5.55 31.58
N ALA A 183 -18.04 5.70 32.51
CA ALA A 183 -18.08 4.87 33.72
C ALA A 183 -18.30 3.39 33.39
N ARG A 184 -19.22 3.08 32.46
CA ARG A 184 -19.47 1.71 32.00
C ARG A 184 -18.25 1.07 31.35
N LEU A 185 -17.58 1.80 30.45
CA LEU A 185 -16.34 1.34 29.80
C LEU A 185 -15.27 1.00 30.84
N LEU A 186 -15.04 1.91 31.79
CA LEU A 186 -14.00 1.75 32.80
C LEU A 186 -14.25 0.53 33.70
N VAL A 187 -15.51 0.28 34.08
CA VAL A 187 -15.88 -0.93 34.82
C VAL A 187 -15.60 -2.17 33.96
N ALA A 188 -16.08 -2.19 32.72
CA ALA A 188 -15.94 -3.34 31.83
C ALA A 188 -14.47 -3.72 31.58
N ILE A 189 -13.61 -2.75 31.25
CA ILE A 189 -12.19 -3.04 30.98
C ILE A 189 -11.39 -3.42 32.22
N ARG A 190 -11.82 -2.98 33.42
CA ARG A 190 -11.15 -3.32 34.69
C ARG A 190 -11.60 -4.69 35.21
N GLU A 191 -12.84 -5.08 34.95
CA GLU A 191 -13.41 -6.37 35.38
C GLU A 191 -13.13 -7.50 34.39
N ASP A 192 -12.81 -7.20 33.13
CA ASP A 192 -12.43 -8.20 32.13
C ASP A 192 -10.99 -8.73 32.40
N PRO A 193 -10.82 -9.99 32.83
CA PRO A 193 -9.52 -10.56 33.16
C PRO A 193 -8.64 -10.80 31.92
N GLU A 194 -9.23 -10.82 30.72
CA GLU A 194 -8.51 -11.05 29.48
C GLU A 194 -8.11 -9.75 28.77
N PHE A 195 -8.65 -8.60 29.20
CA PHE A 195 -8.49 -7.33 28.50
C PHE A 195 -7.03 -6.91 28.33
N THR A 196 -6.21 -7.02 29.39
CA THR A 196 -4.77 -6.69 29.31
C THR A 196 -4.02 -7.67 28.40
N THR A 197 -4.46 -8.92 28.31
CA THR A 197 -3.92 -9.89 27.35
C THR A 197 -4.28 -9.49 25.91
N GLN A 198 -5.52 -9.08 25.68
CA GLN A 198 -5.97 -8.56 24.37
C GLN A 198 -5.17 -7.33 23.96
N LEU A 199 -4.91 -6.38 24.88
CA LEU A 199 -4.08 -5.19 24.62
C LEU A 199 -2.63 -5.54 24.27
N ARG A 200 -2.04 -6.54 24.94
CA ARG A 200 -0.68 -7.02 24.60
C ARG A 200 -0.64 -7.64 23.21
N LEU A 201 -1.63 -8.47 22.87
CA LEU A 201 -1.74 -9.07 21.54
C LEU A 201 -1.90 -7.99 20.48
N LEU A 202 -2.73 -6.98 20.75
CA LEU A 202 -2.90 -5.81 19.90
C LEU A 202 -1.57 -5.07 19.70
N HIS A 203 -0.87 -4.72 20.78
CA HIS A 203 0.42 -4.05 20.73
C HIS A 203 1.45 -4.84 19.90
N ALA A 204 1.54 -6.16 20.12
CA ALA A 204 2.46 -7.03 19.40
C ALA A 204 2.13 -7.07 17.89
N GLN A 205 0.85 -7.21 17.53
CA GLN A 205 0.39 -7.25 16.14
C GLN A 205 0.64 -5.91 15.43
N VAL A 206 0.27 -4.81 16.07
CA VAL A 206 0.42 -3.45 15.51
C VAL A 206 1.89 -3.08 15.36
N SER A 207 2.75 -3.47 16.32
CA SER A 207 4.20 -3.32 16.22
C SER A 207 4.80 -4.16 15.09
N PHE A 208 4.25 -5.35 14.83
CA PHE A 208 4.63 -6.15 13.66
C PHE A 208 4.22 -5.46 12.37
N ASN A 209 2.99 -4.95 12.29
CA ASN A 209 2.48 -4.23 11.13
C ASN A 209 3.27 -2.94 10.85
N ASP A 210 3.67 -2.16 11.86
CA ASP A 210 4.52 -0.96 11.68
C ASP A 210 5.83 -1.28 10.92
N ARG A 211 6.45 -2.43 11.21
CA ARG A 211 7.65 -2.88 10.48
C ARG A 211 7.33 -3.23 9.02
N GLN A 212 6.18 -3.85 8.76
CA GLN A 212 5.74 -4.16 7.40
C GLN A 212 5.43 -2.88 6.61
N PHE A 213 4.77 -1.90 7.24
CA PHE A 213 4.54 -0.58 6.64
C PHE A 213 5.86 0.15 6.35
N ALA A 214 6.84 0.08 7.26
CA ALA A 214 8.15 0.68 7.04
C ALA A 214 8.84 0.12 5.78
N ASP A 215 8.91 -1.21 5.64
CA ASP A 215 9.49 -1.86 4.46
C ASP A 215 8.73 -1.47 3.17
N LEU A 216 7.41 -1.42 3.22
CA LEU A 216 6.60 -1.06 2.06
C LEU A 216 6.76 0.42 1.65
N ILE A 217 6.85 1.33 2.61
CA ILE A 217 7.15 2.76 2.38
C ILE A 217 8.53 2.91 1.72
N ASP A 218 9.56 2.22 2.22
CA ASP A 218 10.91 2.27 1.64
C ASP A 218 10.90 1.75 0.19
N ARG A 219 10.13 0.69 -0.09
CA ARG A 219 9.93 0.19 -1.47
C ARG A 219 9.22 1.20 -2.36
N ALA A 220 8.16 1.85 -1.88
CA ALA A 220 7.43 2.86 -2.61
C ALA A 220 8.33 4.06 -2.96
N GLN A 221 9.07 4.59 -1.99
CA GLN A 221 10.02 5.68 -2.19
C GLN A 221 11.13 5.29 -3.18
N GLY A 222 11.67 4.07 -3.04
CA GLY A 222 12.66 3.52 -3.97
C GLY A 222 12.12 3.39 -5.39
N LEU A 223 10.86 2.99 -5.57
CA LEU A 223 10.21 2.91 -6.87
C LEU A 223 9.94 4.29 -7.47
N LEU A 224 9.41 5.25 -6.68
CA LEU A 224 9.17 6.63 -7.11
C LEU A 224 10.44 7.33 -7.58
N SER A 225 11.60 7.00 -7.00
CA SER A 225 12.89 7.55 -7.45
C SER A 225 13.27 7.14 -8.89
N LEU A 226 12.70 6.06 -9.40
CA LEU A 226 12.92 5.54 -10.75
C LEU A 226 11.84 5.97 -11.73
N LEU A 227 10.60 6.16 -11.26
CA LEU A 227 9.48 6.67 -12.05
C LEU A 227 9.62 8.18 -12.25
N LYS A 228 10.48 8.58 -13.19
CA LYS A 228 10.73 9.99 -13.55
C LYS A 228 9.66 10.55 -14.46
#